data_AF-A0A7C2E7H2-F1
#
_entry.id   AF-A0A7C2E7H2-F1
#
_cell.length_a   1.000
_cell.length_b   1.000
_cell.length_c   1.000
_cell.angle_alpha   90.00
_cell.angle_beta   90.00
_cell.angle_gamma   90.00
#
_symmetry.space_group_name_H-M   'P 1'
#
loop_
_entity.id
_entity.type
_entity.pdbx_description
1 polymer ?
#
loop_
_entity_poly.entity_id
_entity_poly.type
_entity_poly.pdbx_seq_one_letter_code
_entity_poly.pdbx_strand_id
1 'polypeptide(L)'
;ETDLGEYIVQLAGERPSHIVAPALHKTRYQIGDLFHERLGVEREVVPEKQTLIARRTLREKFLAADIGITGANFLVAEAGLVVVVENEGNARLSSSIPRVHIVIAGIEKLIPRTADLAVFLKLLGRSATGQPLTVYTSLLAGPRRPGEIDGPEEVYLILLDNGRTRVLADRPKRQSLYCIRCGACLNHCPVYRKIGGHSYPWVYSGPIGAIITPQFHGVLEQAWLPYASSLCGACAEVCPVKIDIPQILLELRWETVKAKVRESSNRLERWAFGVWAWVMCHPRVYELASLLSSAIATSEGDGWLRGVPALFNLGPIRNWLSQRDLPPPPSKTFRQLWRERAGGGLG
;
A
#
# COMPACT_ATOMS: atom_id res chain seq x y z
N GLU A 1 -3.84 -23.76 -3.73
CA GLU A 1 -3.91 -22.70 -4.74
C GLU A 1 -3.53 -23.27 -6.10
N THR A 2 -4.06 -22.66 -7.15
CA THR A 2 -4.06 -23.17 -8.53
C THR A 2 -3.27 -22.27 -9.48
N ASP A 3 -3.07 -20.99 -9.16
CA ASP A 3 -2.08 -20.14 -9.81
C ASP A 3 -0.67 -20.71 -9.63
N LEU A 4 0.16 -20.71 -10.68
CA LEU A 4 1.50 -21.32 -10.62
C LEU A 4 2.40 -20.62 -9.59
N GLY A 5 2.40 -19.29 -9.57
CA GLY A 5 3.23 -18.50 -8.67
C GLY A 5 2.82 -18.73 -7.22
N GLU A 6 1.52 -18.68 -6.93
CA GLU A 6 1.01 -18.97 -5.60
C GLU A 6 1.26 -20.43 -5.20
N TYR A 7 1.08 -21.39 -6.12
CA TYR A 7 1.37 -22.80 -5.86
C TYR A 7 2.83 -23.03 -5.45
N ILE A 8 3.77 -22.35 -6.12
CA ILE A 8 5.19 -22.39 -5.78
C ILE A 8 5.43 -21.87 -4.36
N VAL A 9 4.89 -20.70 -3.99
CA VAL A 9 5.12 -20.16 -2.63
C VAL A 9 4.41 -20.98 -1.56
N GLN A 10 3.26 -21.61 -1.87
CA GLN A 10 2.60 -22.56 -0.97
C GLN A 10 3.45 -23.81 -0.72
N LEU A 11 4.05 -24.39 -1.77
CA LEU A 11 5.00 -25.51 -1.62
C LEU A 11 6.21 -25.10 -0.77
N ALA A 12 6.67 -23.86 -0.91
CA ALA A 12 7.78 -23.32 -0.13
C ALA A 12 7.40 -22.92 1.32
N GLY A 13 6.11 -22.81 1.65
CA GLY A 13 5.67 -22.31 2.95
C GLY A 13 5.89 -20.79 3.14
N GLU A 14 5.90 -20.04 2.05
CA GLU A 14 6.21 -18.61 2.02
C GLU A 14 4.98 -17.75 1.69
N ARG A 15 5.06 -16.46 1.98
CA ARG A 15 4.05 -15.47 1.57
C ARG A 15 4.32 -15.00 0.14
N PRO A 16 3.30 -14.56 -0.62
CA PRO A 16 3.50 -13.99 -1.95
C PRO A 16 4.28 -12.68 -1.85
N SER A 17 5.24 -12.49 -2.76
CA SER A 17 6.03 -11.26 -2.82
C SER A 17 5.40 -10.17 -3.70
N HIS A 18 4.55 -10.50 -4.67
CA HIS A 18 3.96 -9.54 -5.61
C HIS A 18 2.55 -10.00 -6.03
N ILE A 19 1.63 -9.05 -6.26
CA ILE A 19 0.21 -9.36 -6.49
C ILE A 19 -0.09 -10.06 -7.83
N VAL A 20 0.73 -9.83 -8.85
CA VAL A 20 0.61 -10.48 -10.19
C VAL A 20 1.64 -11.59 -10.37
N ALA A 21 2.71 -11.59 -9.57
CA ALA A 21 3.84 -12.51 -9.73
C ALA A 21 4.29 -13.02 -8.36
N PRO A 22 3.48 -13.86 -7.69
CA PRO A 22 3.68 -14.21 -6.28
C PRO A 22 5.10 -14.70 -5.96
N ALA A 23 5.65 -15.54 -6.84
CA ALA A 23 6.98 -16.15 -6.73
C ALA A 23 8.12 -15.33 -7.38
N LEU A 24 7.95 -14.03 -7.64
CA LEU A 24 8.94 -13.18 -8.33
C LEU A 24 10.35 -13.21 -7.71
N HIS A 25 10.44 -13.48 -6.40
CA HIS A 25 11.70 -13.56 -5.66
C HIS A 25 12.43 -14.91 -5.82
N LYS A 26 11.85 -15.90 -6.52
CA LYS A 26 12.46 -17.21 -6.77
C LYS A 26 13.02 -17.31 -8.18
N THR A 27 14.20 -17.91 -8.27
CA THR A 27 14.82 -18.28 -9.55
C THR A 27 14.29 -19.62 -10.05
N ARG A 28 14.40 -19.86 -11.37
CA ARG A 28 14.06 -21.16 -11.97
C ARG A 28 14.82 -22.33 -11.34
N TYR A 29 16.05 -22.11 -10.86
CA TYR A 29 16.85 -23.16 -10.22
C TYR A 29 16.25 -23.56 -8.87
N GLN A 30 15.92 -22.57 -8.02
CA GLN A 30 15.26 -22.80 -6.73
C GLN A 30 13.89 -23.45 -6.88
N ILE A 31 13.14 -23.11 -7.93
CA ILE A 31 11.86 -23.76 -8.24
C ILE A 31 12.08 -25.23 -8.63
N GLY A 32 13.14 -25.52 -9.41
CA GLY A 32 13.51 -26.89 -9.78
C GLY A 32 13.87 -27.74 -8.57
N ASP A 33 14.66 -27.20 -7.65
CA ASP A 33 15.01 -27.85 -6.39
C ASP A 33 13.75 -28.11 -5.54
N LEU A 34 12.88 -27.10 -5.40
CA LEU A 34 11.62 -27.21 -4.66
C LEU A 34 10.69 -28.28 -5.24
N PHE A 35 10.54 -28.35 -6.55
CA PHE A 35 9.70 -29.37 -7.19
C PHE A 35 10.29 -30.76 -7.03
N HIS A 36 11.61 -30.91 -7.15
CA HIS A 36 12.27 -32.18 -6.88
C HIS A 36 12.00 -32.68 -5.46
N GLU A 37 12.23 -31.82 -4.46
CA GLU A 37 12.06 -32.16 -3.04
C GLU A 37 10.60 -32.41 -2.65
N ARG A 38 9.66 -31.59 -3.14
CA ARG A 38 8.26 -31.60 -2.68
C ARG A 38 7.33 -32.45 -3.53
N LEU A 39 7.66 -32.67 -4.79
CA LEU A 39 6.83 -33.44 -5.74
C LEU A 39 7.47 -34.76 -6.16
N GLY A 40 8.75 -35.01 -5.82
CA GLY A 40 9.45 -36.25 -6.17
C GLY A 40 9.73 -36.42 -7.67
N VAL A 41 9.77 -35.32 -8.42
CA VAL A 41 10.05 -35.32 -9.88
C VAL A 41 11.53 -35.11 -10.14
N GLU A 42 12.03 -35.47 -11.33
CA GLU A 42 13.38 -35.11 -11.73
C GLU A 42 13.58 -33.59 -11.71
N ARG A 43 14.74 -33.14 -11.22
CA ARG A 43 15.07 -31.72 -11.15
C ARG A 43 15.10 -31.10 -12.55
N GLU A 44 14.21 -30.16 -12.79
CA GLU A 44 14.10 -29.46 -14.07
C GLU A 44 14.26 -27.95 -13.86
N VAL A 45 14.93 -27.28 -14.79
CA VAL A 45 15.29 -25.85 -14.72
C VAL A 45 14.73 -25.04 -15.88
N VAL A 46 14.18 -25.71 -16.90
CA VAL A 46 13.50 -25.08 -18.04
C VAL A 46 12.07 -24.67 -17.61
N PRO A 47 11.73 -23.37 -17.56
CA PRO A 47 10.46 -22.88 -17.02
C PRO A 47 9.21 -23.49 -17.67
N GLU A 48 9.25 -23.73 -18.99
CA GLU A 48 8.17 -24.35 -19.74
C GLU A 48 7.89 -25.77 -19.23
N LYS A 49 8.95 -26.54 -18.97
CA LYS A 49 8.82 -27.90 -18.43
C LYS A 49 8.41 -27.89 -16.96
N GLN A 50 8.89 -26.94 -16.15
CA GLN A 50 8.41 -26.75 -14.78
C GLN A 50 6.90 -26.47 -14.76
N THR A 51 6.41 -25.65 -15.68
CA THR A 51 4.98 -25.36 -15.83
C THR A 51 4.20 -26.62 -16.21
N LEU A 52 4.74 -27.46 -17.10
CA LEU A 52 4.12 -28.74 -17.46
C LEU A 52 4.06 -29.73 -16.28
N ILE A 53 5.10 -29.78 -15.45
CA ILE A 53 5.12 -30.57 -14.22
C ILE A 53 3.99 -30.12 -13.30
N ALA A 54 3.94 -28.83 -12.98
CA ALA A 54 2.90 -28.28 -12.11
C ALA A 54 1.49 -28.54 -12.67
N ARG A 55 1.30 -28.37 -13.99
CA ARG A 55 0.04 -28.64 -14.67
C ARG A 55 -0.39 -30.11 -14.55
N ARG A 56 0.55 -31.06 -14.67
CA ARG A 56 0.27 -32.49 -14.51
C ARG A 56 -0.16 -32.79 -13.07
N THR A 57 0.60 -32.30 -12.09
CA THR A 57 0.30 -32.49 -10.67
C THR A 57 -1.04 -31.87 -10.26
N LEU A 58 -1.37 -30.68 -10.77
CA LEU A 58 -2.64 -30.01 -10.44
C LEU A 58 -3.84 -30.64 -11.16
N ARG A 59 -3.65 -31.30 -12.32
CA ARG A 59 -4.74 -31.90 -13.12
C ARG A 59 -5.56 -32.90 -12.32
N GLU A 60 -4.89 -33.79 -11.62
CA GLU A 60 -5.54 -34.81 -10.80
C GLU A 60 -6.36 -34.18 -9.68
N LYS A 61 -5.83 -33.11 -9.06
CA LYS A 61 -6.54 -32.36 -8.02
C LYS A 61 -7.80 -31.67 -8.55
N PHE A 62 -7.76 -31.10 -9.75
CA PHE A 62 -8.95 -30.49 -10.36
C PHE A 62 -10.05 -31.52 -10.63
N LEU A 63 -9.67 -32.70 -11.14
CA LEU A 63 -10.64 -33.76 -11.48
C LEU A 63 -11.26 -34.41 -10.26
N ALA A 64 -10.54 -34.46 -9.13
CA ALA A 64 -11.01 -35.04 -7.89
C ALA A 64 -11.77 -34.04 -6.99
N ALA A 65 -11.77 -32.74 -7.32
CA ALA A 65 -12.34 -31.71 -6.45
C ALA A 65 -13.86 -31.61 -6.59
N ASP A 66 -14.58 -31.71 -5.46
CA ASP A 66 -16.04 -31.49 -5.41
C ASP A 66 -16.43 -30.01 -5.48
N ILE A 67 -15.55 -29.14 -4.96
CA ILE A 67 -15.78 -27.69 -4.83
C ILE A 67 -14.60 -26.92 -5.42
N GLY A 68 -14.91 -25.97 -6.30
CA GLY A 68 -13.99 -24.98 -6.81
C GLY A 68 -14.19 -23.63 -6.15
N ILE A 69 -13.09 -22.94 -5.81
CA ILE A 69 -13.14 -21.60 -5.24
C ILE A 69 -12.36 -20.65 -6.14
N THR A 70 -12.96 -19.52 -6.51
CA THR A 70 -12.27 -18.47 -7.27
C THR A 70 -12.47 -17.11 -6.64
N GLY A 71 -11.56 -16.20 -6.96
CA GLY A 71 -11.82 -14.76 -6.81
C GLY A 71 -12.68 -14.22 -7.96
N ALA A 72 -12.75 -12.89 -8.04
CA ALA A 72 -13.21 -12.17 -9.22
C ALA A 72 -12.31 -10.94 -9.48
N ASN A 73 -11.96 -10.73 -10.75
CA ASN A 73 -11.30 -9.49 -11.17
C ASN A 73 -12.31 -8.36 -11.29
N PHE A 74 -13.49 -8.66 -11.84
CA PHE A 74 -14.63 -7.76 -11.97
C PHE A 74 -15.94 -8.53 -11.75
N LEU A 75 -16.96 -7.83 -11.25
CA LEU A 75 -18.35 -8.28 -11.23
C LEU A 75 -19.16 -7.31 -12.10
N VAL A 76 -20.00 -7.78 -13.01
CA VAL A 76 -20.81 -6.91 -13.88
C VAL A 76 -22.27 -6.97 -13.43
N ALA A 77 -22.80 -5.85 -12.93
CA ALA A 77 -24.14 -5.79 -12.37
C ALA A 77 -25.24 -6.01 -13.43
N GLU A 78 -25.14 -5.32 -14.57
CA GLU A 78 -26.14 -5.36 -15.65
C GLU A 78 -26.47 -6.78 -16.12
N ALA A 79 -25.45 -7.62 -16.29
CA ALA A 79 -25.60 -8.97 -16.84
C ALA A 79 -25.41 -10.09 -15.80
N GLY A 80 -25.19 -9.75 -14.52
CA GLY A 80 -24.95 -10.73 -13.47
C GLY A 80 -23.70 -11.60 -13.71
N LEU A 81 -22.60 -11.00 -14.18
CA LEU A 81 -21.40 -11.74 -14.57
C LEU A 81 -20.30 -11.69 -13.51
N VAL A 82 -19.66 -12.83 -13.30
CA VAL A 82 -18.36 -12.92 -12.63
C VAL A 82 -17.28 -12.99 -13.68
N VAL A 83 -16.30 -12.08 -13.64
CA VAL A 83 -15.19 -12.05 -14.59
C VAL A 83 -13.90 -12.44 -13.90
N VAL A 84 -13.26 -13.48 -14.43
CA VAL A 84 -11.96 -13.96 -13.99
C VAL A 84 -10.99 -13.90 -15.17
N VAL A 85 -9.80 -13.36 -14.93
CA VAL A 85 -8.72 -13.35 -15.92
C VAL A 85 -7.51 -14.14 -15.41
N GLU A 86 -6.85 -14.84 -16.32
CA GLU A 86 -5.67 -15.66 -16.00
C GLU A 86 -4.82 -15.92 -17.25
N ASN A 87 -3.63 -16.49 -17.07
CA ASN A 87 -2.74 -16.87 -18.16
C ASN A 87 -2.50 -18.39 -18.28
N GLU A 88 -2.94 -19.17 -17.29
CA GLU A 88 -2.61 -20.59 -17.10
C GLU A 88 -3.77 -21.53 -17.48
N GLY A 89 -5.01 -21.03 -17.41
CA GLY A 89 -6.25 -21.77 -17.70
C GLY A 89 -6.75 -22.63 -16.53
N ASN A 90 -6.20 -22.45 -15.33
CA ASN A 90 -6.51 -23.17 -14.11
C ASN A 90 -7.79 -22.65 -13.43
N ALA A 91 -8.11 -21.37 -13.54
CA ALA A 91 -9.34 -20.80 -13.02
C ALA A 91 -10.55 -21.36 -13.78
N ARG A 92 -10.47 -21.56 -15.11
CA ARG A 92 -11.53 -22.25 -15.85
C ARG A 92 -11.79 -23.64 -15.27
N LEU A 93 -10.73 -24.44 -15.07
CA LEU A 93 -10.84 -25.78 -14.47
C LEU A 93 -11.48 -25.73 -13.08
N SER A 94 -11.09 -24.75 -12.26
CA SER A 94 -11.66 -24.55 -10.92
C SER A 94 -13.13 -24.13 -10.96
N SER A 95 -13.56 -23.39 -11.97
CA SER A 95 -14.95 -22.91 -12.08
C SER A 95 -15.89 -23.88 -12.78
N SER A 96 -15.38 -24.78 -13.64
CA SER A 96 -16.23 -25.58 -14.54
C SER A 96 -16.21 -27.09 -14.31
N ILE A 97 -15.19 -27.64 -13.65
CA ILE A 97 -15.08 -29.08 -13.37
C ILE A 97 -15.81 -29.46 -12.08
N PRO A 98 -15.57 -28.77 -10.94
CA PRO A 98 -16.24 -29.11 -9.70
C PRO A 98 -17.75 -28.92 -9.78
N ARG A 99 -18.50 -29.73 -9.03
CA ARG A 99 -19.97 -29.65 -8.98
C ARG A 99 -20.44 -28.34 -8.35
N VAL A 100 -19.66 -27.78 -7.42
CA VAL A 100 -19.98 -26.51 -6.75
C VAL A 100 -18.88 -25.48 -7.03
N HIS A 101 -19.28 -24.26 -7.40
CA HIS A 101 -18.35 -23.14 -7.57
C HIS A 101 -18.67 -22.01 -6.59
N ILE A 102 -17.68 -21.64 -5.77
CA ILE A 102 -17.78 -20.52 -4.83
C ILE A 102 -16.91 -19.37 -5.34
N VAL A 103 -17.52 -18.20 -5.50
CA VAL A 103 -16.86 -16.95 -5.86
C VAL A 103 -16.75 -16.07 -4.63
N ILE A 104 -15.54 -15.66 -4.28
CA ILE A 104 -15.30 -14.69 -3.21
C ILE A 104 -14.77 -13.41 -3.82
N ALA A 105 -15.53 -12.33 -3.71
CA ALA A 105 -15.18 -11.05 -4.33
C ALA A 105 -15.45 -9.91 -3.36
N GLY A 106 -14.53 -8.94 -3.30
CA GLY A 106 -14.80 -7.71 -2.57
C GLY A 106 -15.88 -6.88 -3.28
N ILE A 107 -16.68 -6.14 -2.51
CA ILE A 107 -17.77 -5.29 -3.05
C ILE A 107 -17.27 -4.20 -4.02
N GLU A 108 -15.99 -3.84 -3.96
CA GLU A 108 -15.33 -2.88 -4.85
C GLU A 108 -15.08 -3.41 -6.27
N LYS A 109 -15.26 -4.72 -6.49
CA LYS A 109 -15.08 -5.34 -7.81
C LYS A 109 -16.24 -5.11 -8.78
N LEU A 110 -17.35 -4.56 -8.28
CA LEU A 110 -18.56 -4.35 -9.06
C LEU A 110 -18.43 -3.16 -10.03
N ILE A 111 -18.72 -3.41 -11.30
CA ILE A 111 -18.92 -2.41 -12.33
C ILE A 111 -20.37 -2.46 -12.83
N PRO A 112 -20.96 -1.32 -13.24
CA PRO A 112 -22.37 -1.27 -13.55
C PRO A 112 -22.71 -1.96 -14.88
N ARG A 113 -21.96 -1.66 -15.95
CA ARG A 113 -22.33 -2.04 -17.32
C ARG A 113 -21.33 -2.98 -17.96
N THR A 114 -21.82 -3.86 -18.83
CA THR A 114 -20.96 -4.78 -19.60
C THR A 114 -20.07 -4.02 -20.58
N ALA A 115 -20.55 -2.90 -21.12
CA ALA A 115 -19.78 -2.04 -22.03
C ALA A 115 -18.50 -1.47 -21.41
N ASP A 116 -18.48 -1.27 -20.08
CA ASP A 116 -17.30 -0.75 -19.37
C ASP A 116 -16.21 -1.81 -19.19
N LEU A 117 -16.56 -3.10 -19.25
CA LEU A 117 -15.65 -4.22 -19.01
C LEU A 117 -14.46 -4.22 -19.98
N ALA A 118 -14.70 -3.94 -21.26
CA ALA A 118 -13.64 -3.92 -22.28
C ALA A 118 -12.54 -2.90 -21.96
N VAL A 119 -12.91 -1.76 -21.36
CA VAL A 119 -11.95 -0.73 -20.92
C VAL A 119 -11.10 -1.27 -19.77
N PHE A 120 -11.74 -1.85 -18.75
CA PHE A 120 -11.05 -2.38 -17.58
C PHE A 120 -10.11 -3.55 -17.90
N LEU A 121 -10.54 -4.48 -18.76
CA LEU A 121 -9.71 -5.60 -19.22
C LEU A 121 -8.44 -5.11 -19.95
N LYS A 122 -8.60 -4.10 -20.82
CA LYS A 122 -7.50 -3.47 -21.56
C LYS A 122 -6.53 -2.75 -20.63
N LEU A 123 -7.05 -2.00 -19.65
CA LEU A 123 -6.23 -1.34 -18.64
C LEU A 123 -5.47 -2.37 -17.78
N LEU A 124 -6.14 -3.44 -17.35
CA LEU A 124 -5.55 -4.48 -16.51
C LEU A 124 -4.39 -5.17 -17.21
N GLY A 125 -4.60 -5.73 -18.41
CA GLY A 125 -3.56 -6.47 -19.14
C GLY A 125 -2.33 -5.61 -19.43
N ARG A 126 -2.55 -4.38 -19.91
CA ARG A 126 -1.46 -3.47 -20.28
C ARG A 126 -0.67 -2.97 -19.08
N SER A 127 -1.35 -2.63 -17.99
CA SER A 127 -0.68 -2.11 -16.79
C SER A 127 -0.05 -3.20 -15.93
N ALA A 128 -0.52 -4.45 -16.02
CA ALA A 128 0.01 -5.56 -15.23
C ALA A 128 1.22 -6.24 -15.89
N THR A 129 1.01 -6.82 -17.07
CA THR A 129 2.00 -7.66 -17.77
C THR A 129 2.45 -7.06 -19.09
N GLY A 130 1.93 -5.89 -19.48
CA GLY A 130 2.18 -5.29 -20.80
C GLY A 130 1.44 -5.99 -21.94
N GLN A 131 0.60 -6.98 -21.64
CA GLN A 131 -0.15 -7.71 -22.66
C GLN A 131 -1.34 -6.89 -23.17
N PRO A 132 -1.74 -7.03 -24.44
CA PRO A 132 -2.96 -6.40 -24.95
C PRO A 132 -4.22 -6.84 -24.19
N LEU A 133 -4.25 -8.11 -23.78
CA LEU A 133 -5.27 -8.80 -22.98
C LEU A 133 -4.62 -10.04 -22.33
N THR A 134 -5.18 -10.56 -21.24
CA THR A 134 -4.76 -11.85 -20.67
C THR A 134 -5.07 -13.01 -21.62
N VAL A 135 -4.40 -14.16 -21.45
CA VAL A 135 -4.60 -15.32 -22.33
C VAL A 135 -6.03 -15.88 -22.21
N TYR A 136 -6.57 -15.91 -20.98
CA TYR A 136 -7.93 -16.32 -20.72
C TYR A 136 -8.71 -15.21 -20.01
N THR A 137 -9.95 -15.01 -20.45
CA THR A 137 -10.94 -14.13 -19.82
C THR A 137 -12.26 -14.89 -19.78
N SER A 138 -12.64 -15.36 -18.60
CA SER A 138 -13.86 -16.14 -18.37
C SER A 138 -14.96 -15.22 -17.86
N LEU A 139 -16.10 -15.20 -18.55
CA LEU A 139 -17.32 -14.52 -18.13
C LEU A 139 -18.31 -15.60 -17.67
N LEU A 140 -18.53 -15.69 -16.36
CA LEU A 140 -19.33 -16.73 -15.75
C LEU A 140 -20.71 -16.17 -15.37
N ALA A 141 -21.78 -16.85 -15.80
CA ALA A 141 -23.16 -16.38 -15.70
C ALA A 141 -24.06 -17.36 -14.92
N GLY A 142 -23.58 -17.85 -13.77
CA GLY A 142 -24.29 -18.77 -12.90
C GLY A 142 -24.00 -20.26 -13.15
N PRO A 143 -24.81 -21.17 -12.60
CA PRO A 143 -24.63 -22.62 -12.76
C PRO A 143 -24.97 -23.09 -14.18
N ARG A 144 -24.55 -24.32 -14.50
CA ARG A 144 -24.85 -24.96 -15.78
C ARG A 144 -26.35 -25.03 -16.03
N ARG A 145 -26.77 -24.80 -17.27
CA ARG A 145 -28.15 -24.87 -17.71
C ARG A 145 -28.52 -26.27 -18.20
N PRO A 146 -29.82 -26.63 -18.25
CA PRO A 146 -30.25 -27.88 -18.85
C PRO A 146 -29.72 -28.02 -20.29
N GLY A 147 -29.05 -29.14 -20.58
CA GLY A 147 -28.46 -29.43 -21.89
C GLY A 147 -27.01 -28.95 -22.08
N GLU A 148 -26.44 -28.21 -21.12
CA GLU A 148 -25.01 -27.90 -21.11
C GLU A 148 -24.20 -29.11 -20.62
N ILE A 149 -23.07 -29.37 -21.28
CA ILE A 149 -22.22 -30.55 -21.04
C ILE A 149 -21.19 -30.34 -19.92
N ASP A 150 -20.86 -29.08 -19.60
CA ASP A 150 -19.89 -28.68 -18.60
C ASP A 150 -20.43 -27.54 -17.71
N GLY A 151 -19.80 -27.34 -16.55
CA GLY A 151 -20.14 -26.30 -15.60
C GLY A 151 -20.66 -26.81 -14.25
N PRO A 152 -20.64 -25.95 -13.22
CA PRO A 152 -21.04 -26.32 -11.88
C PRO A 152 -22.57 -26.48 -11.79
N GLU A 153 -23.02 -27.40 -10.94
CA GLU A 153 -24.43 -27.57 -10.58
C GLU A 153 -24.94 -26.41 -9.72
N GLU A 154 -24.06 -25.86 -8.87
CA GLU A 154 -24.39 -24.79 -7.93
C GLU A 154 -23.30 -23.70 -7.96
N VAL A 155 -23.72 -22.44 -7.88
CA VAL A 155 -22.81 -21.29 -7.79
C VAL A 155 -23.18 -20.41 -6.60
N TYR A 156 -22.19 -20.12 -5.76
CA TYR A 156 -22.33 -19.25 -4.60
C TYR A 156 -21.45 -18.01 -4.76
N LEU A 157 -22.04 -16.81 -4.66
CA LEU A 157 -21.31 -15.54 -4.68
C LEU A 157 -21.26 -14.94 -3.28
N ILE A 158 -20.06 -14.80 -2.74
CA ILE A 158 -19.79 -14.17 -1.44
C ILE A 158 -19.21 -12.78 -1.70
N LEU A 159 -20.01 -11.75 -1.39
CA LEU A 159 -19.59 -10.34 -1.44
C LEU A 159 -18.96 -9.92 -0.12
N LEU A 160 -17.65 -9.67 -0.15
CA LEU A 160 -16.86 -9.36 1.03
C LEU A 160 -16.75 -7.84 1.23
N ASP A 161 -17.25 -7.35 2.36
CA ASP A 161 -17.02 -5.98 2.80
C ASP A 161 -15.60 -5.84 3.40
N ASN A 162 -15.33 -6.47 4.55
CA ASN A 162 -14.05 -6.41 5.25
C ASN A 162 -13.48 -4.96 5.37
N GLY A 163 -14.35 -4.01 5.75
CA GLY A 163 -14.00 -2.60 5.94
C GLY A 163 -14.18 -1.71 4.70
N ARG A 164 -14.57 -2.26 3.55
CA ARG A 164 -14.76 -1.52 2.30
C ARG A 164 -15.89 -0.50 2.38
N THR A 165 -17.01 -0.79 3.03
CA THR A 165 -18.10 0.20 3.15
C THR A 165 -17.67 1.41 3.97
N ARG A 166 -16.85 1.20 5.01
CA ARG A 166 -16.25 2.30 5.79
C ARG A 166 -15.34 3.16 4.93
N VAL A 167 -14.51 2.54 4.09
CA VAL A 167 -13.64 3.26 3.15
C VAL A 167 -14.45 3.98 2.07
N LEU A 168 -15.53 3.38 1.58
CA LEU A 168 -16.40 3.96 0.57
C LEU A 168 -17.04 5.28 1.03
N ALA A 169 -17.39 5.36 2.31
CA ALA A 169 -17.93 6.58 2.93
C ALA A 169 -16.91 7.72 3.02
N ASP A 170 -15.61 7.42 2.98
CA ASP A 170 -14.54 8.40 3.09
C ASP A 170 -14.17 8.97 1.71
N ARG A 171 -14.65 10.20 1.41
CA ARG A 171 -14.55 10.79 0.07
C ARG A 171 -13.12 10.86 -0.49
N PRO A 172 -12.11 11.34 0.26
CA PRO A 172 -10.74 11.36 -0.24
C PRO A 172 -10.11 9.97 -0.38
N LYS A 173 -10.41 9.03 0.53
CA LYS A 173 -9.74 7.72 0.59
C LYS A 173 -10.42 6.61 -0.22
N ARG A 174 -11.71 6.75 -0.56
CA ARG A 174 -12.49 5.76 -1.32
C ARG A 174 -11.90 5.37 -2.67
N GLN A 175 -11.08 6.24 -3.26
CA GLN A 175 -10.36 5.92 -4.50
C GLN A 175 -9.45 4.68 -4.37
N SER A 176 -9.05 4.30 -3.15
CA SER A 176 -8.37 3.03 -2.87
C SER A 176 -9.16 1.82 -3.37
N LEU A 177 -10.49 1.92 -3.39
CA LEU A 177 -11.41 0.89 -3.87
C LEU A 177 -11.46 0.79 -5.40
N TYR A 178 -10.94 1.77 -6.15
CA TYR A 178 -10.88 1.70 -7.61
C TYR A 178 -9.82 0.71 -8.11
N CYS A 179 -8.98 0.19 -7.20
CA CYS A 179 -7.84 -0.62 -7.57
C CYS A 179 -8.23 -1.92 -8.30
N ILE A 180 -7.83 -2.02 -9.57
CA ILE A 180 -7.98 -3.21 -10.40
C ILE A 180 -6.90 -4.28 -10.15
N ARG A 181 -6.04 -4.07 -9.15
CA ARG A 181 -4.96 -5.01 -8.75
C ARG A 181 -3.93 -5.31 -9.85
N CYS A 182 -3.63 -4.35 -10.72
CA CYS A 182 -2.66 -4.51 -11.80
C CYS A 182 -1.18 -4.52 -11.33
N GLY A 183 -0.86 -4.09 -10.12
CA GLY A 183 0.55 -4.07 -9.64
C GLY A 183 1.44 -2.96 -10.22
N ALA A 184 0.96 -2.12 -11.13
CA ALA A 184 1.76 -1.03 -11.72
C ALA A 184 2.45 -0.13 -10.68
N CYS A 185 1.75 0.20 -9.59
CA CYS A 185 2.31 0.99 -8.50
C CYS A 185 3.46 0.28 -7.74
N LEU A 186 3.41 -1.05 -7.61
CA LEU A 186 4.49 -1.84 -6.99
C LEU A 186 5.75 -1.72 -7.85
N ASN A 187 5.62 -1.94 -9.15
CA ASN A 187 6.73 -1.95 -10.11
C ASN A 187 7.45 -0.60 -10.24
N HIS A 188 6.78 0.52 -9.99
CA HIS A 188 7.36 1.85 -10.09
C HIS A 188 7.79 2.44 -8.74
N CYS A 189 7.43 1.81 -7.63
CA CYS A 189 7.76 2.31 -6.31
C CYS A 189 9.24 2.04 -5.95
N PRO A 190 10.06 3.08 -5.70
CA PRO A 190 11.46 2.88 -5.36
C PRO A 190 11.65 2.14 -4.02
N VAL A 191 10.73 2.34 -3.06
CA VAL A 191 10.77 1.64 -1.77
C VAL A 191 10.48 0.16 -1.95
N TYR A 192 9.36 -0.18 -2.60
CA TYR A 192 8.98 -1.57 -2.83
C TYR A 192 10.04 -2.35 -3.61
N ARG A 193 10.65 -1.75 -4.65
CA ARG A 193 11.71 -2.39 -5.43
C ARG A 193 12.98 -2.70 -4.62
N LYS A 194 13.17 -2.07 -3.47
CA LYS A 194 14.32 -2.31 -2.58
C LYS A 194 14.01 -3.28 -1.46
N ILE A 195 12.82 -3.20 -0.86
CA ILE A 195 12.46 -4.02 0.31
C ILE A 195 11.63 -5.27 -0.03
N GLY A 196 11.10 -5.36 -1.26
CA GLY A 196 10.22 -6.44 -1.70
C GLY A 196 8.85 -6.45 -1.01
N GLY A 197 7.97 -7.37 -1.43
CA GLY A 197 6.64 -7.49 -0.84
C GLY A 197 6.59 -8.18 0.52
N HIS A 198 7.57 -9.03 0.86
CA HIS A 198 7.62 -9.72 2.15
C HIS A 198 7.80 -8.79 3.34
N SER A 199 8.33 -7.60 3.12
CA SER A 199 8.43 -6.55 4.14
C SER A 199 7.07 -5.98 4.56
N TYR A 200 6.00 -6.24 3.80
CA TYR A 200 4.65 -5.79 4.11
C TYR A 200 3.92 -6.85 4.95
N PRO A 201 3.23 -6.45 6.03
CA PRO A 201 2.71 -7.40 7.02
C PRO A 201 1.42 -8.12 6.57
N TRP A 202 0.80 -7.65 5.47
CA TRP A 202 -0.49 -8.13 5.00
C TRP A 202 -0.45 -8.60 3.54
N VAL A 203 -1.54 -9.22 3.08
CA VAL A 203 -1.66 -9.81 1.73
C VAL A 203 -1.52 -8.79 0.60
N TYR A 204 -1.78 -7.51 0.89
CA TYR A 204 -1.49 -6.42 -0.05
C TYR A 204 -0.16 -5.76 0.30
N SER A 205 0.76 -5.76 -0.66
CA SER A 205 2.08 -5.16 -0.55
C SER A 205 2.21 -3.87 -1.38
N GLY A 206 3.34 -3.18 -1.21
CA GLY A 206 3.68 -1.98 -1.98
C GLY A 206 2.80 -0.76 -1.68
N PRO A 207 2.80 0.26 -2.57
CA PRO A 207 2.07 1.51 -2.34
C PRO A 207 0.57 1.32 -2.09
N ILE A 208 -0.06 0.39 -2.82
CA ILE A 208 -1.48 0.09 -2.62
C ILE A 208 -1.73 -0.59 -1.27
N GLY A 209 -0.85 -1.51 -0.86
CA GLY A 209 -0.90 -2.14 0.46
C GLY A 209 -0.72 -1.15 1.60
N ALA A 210 0.17 -0.17 1.41
CA ALA A 210 0.46 0.88 2.39
C ALA A 210 -0.75 1.77 2.70
N ILE A 211 -1.69 1.92 1.75
CA ILE A 211 -2.92 2.67 1.98
C ILE A 211 -4.09 1.78 2.37
N ILE A 212 -4.26 0.60 1.77
CA ILE A 212 -5.45 -0.23 2.01
C ILE A 212 -5.40 -0.90 3.39
N THR A 213 -4.22 -1.36 3.83
CA THR A 213 -4.08 -2.04 5.13
C THR A 213 -4.59 -1.19 6.31
N PRO A 214 -4.09 0.05 6.52
CA PRO A 214 -4.59 0.89 7.61
C PRO A 214 -6.05 1.33 7.41
N GLN A 215 -6.55 1.38 6.18
CA GLN A 215 -7.95 1.68 5.92
C GLN A 215 -8.90 0.54 6.30
N PHE A 216 -8.50 -0.71 6.10
CA PHE A 216 -9.31 -1.89 6.42
C PHE A 216 -9.17 -2.35 7.87
N HIS A 217 -7.96 -2.30 8.43
CA HIS A 217 -7.68 -2.79 9.80
C HIS A 217 -7.59 -1.67 10.84
N GLY A 218 -7.44 -0.42 10.41
CA GLY A 218 -7.31 0.75 11.28
C GLY A 218 -5.90 1.34 11.26
N VAL A 219 -5.81 2.67 11.42
CA VAL A 219 -4.56 3.44 11.20
C VAL A 219 -3.45 3.16 12.22
N LEU A 220 -3.78 2.57 13.37
CA LEU A 220 -2.81 2.21 14.40
C LEU A 220 -2.21 0.83 14.15
N GLU A 221 -2.98 -0.08 13.54
CA GLU A 221 -2.51 -1.39 13.13
C GLU A 221 -1.58 -1.22 11.94
N GLN A 222 -0.26 -1.32 12.20
CA GLN A 222 0.79 -1.03 11.22
C GLN A 222 0.92 0.46 10.85
N ALA A 223 0.87 1.34 11.86
CA ALA A 223 1.05 2.79 11.76
C ALA A 223 2.28 3.29 10.96
N TRP A 224 3.27 2.43 10.71
CA TRP A 224 4.46 2.75 9.92
C TRP A 224 4.23 2.63 8.41
N LEU A 225 3.22 1.89 7.95
CA LEU A 225 2.98 1.63 6.52
C LEU A 225 2.79 2.92 5.69
N PRO A 226 2.02 3.92 6.13
CA PRO A 226 1.93 5.19 5.39
C PRO A 226 3.27 5.92 5.24
N TYR A 227 4.24 5.62 6.11
CA TYR A 227 5.60 6.18 6.09
C TYR A 227 6.56 5.40 5.20
N ALA A 228 6.19 4.21 4.71
CA ALA A 228 6.97 3.41 3.77
C ALA A 228 6.91 3.96 2.33
N SER A 229 7.07 5.28 2.18
CA SER A 229 7.00 5.99 0.92
C SER A 229 7.78 7.30 0.97
N SER A 230 8.54 7.56 -0.10
CA SER A 230 9.21 8.86 -0.34
C SER A 230 8.27 9.95 -0.83
N LEU A 231 6.98 9.65 -1.04
CA LEU A 231 5.98 10.56 -1.61
C LEU A 231 6.34 11.12 -3.00
N CYS A 232 7.16 10.40 -3.77
CA CYS A 232 7.64 10.87 -5.08
C CYS A 232 6.60 10.95 -6.20
N GLY A 233 5.34 10.54 -5.98
CA GLY A 233 4.27 10.64 -6.98
C GLY A 233 4.23 9.57 -8.07
N ALA A 234 5.31 8.81 -8.29
CA ALA A 234 5.40 7.83 -9.40
C ALA A 234 4.22 6.83 -9.45
N CYS A 235 3.74 6.38 -8.29
CA CYS A 235 2.62 5.45 -8.20
C CYS A 235 1.28 6.05 -8.66
N ALA A 236 1.05 7.35 -8.50
CA ALA A 236 -0.14 8.03 -8.98
C ALA A 236 -0.07 8.28 -10.49
N GLU A 237 1.11 8.64 -11.00
CA GLU A 237 1.35 8.87 -12.43
C GLU A 237 1.04 7.63 -13.28
N VAL A 238 1.51 6.46 -12.84
CA VAL A 238 1.34 5.19 -13.57
C VAL A 238 0.00 4.49 -13.30
N CYS A 239 -0.83 5.00 -12.38
CA CYS A 239 -2.08 4.34 -12.03
C CYS A 239 -3.10 4.44 -13.17
N PRO A 240 -3.55 3.32 -13.77
CA PRO A 240 -4.51 3.37 -14.87
C PRO A 240 -5.89 3.87 -14.46
N VAL A 241 -6.22 3.77 -13.16
CA VAL A 241 -7.49 4.17 -12.56
C VAL A 241 -7.36 5.40 -11.66
N LYS A 242 -6.27 6.16 -11.84
CA LYS A 242 -6.06 7.51 -11.28
C LYS A 242 -6.22 7.61 -9.76
N ILE A 243 -5.68 6.63 -9.04
CA ILE A 243 -5.58 6.69 -7.57
C ILE A 243 -4.40 7.58 -7.19
N ASP A 244 -4.68 8.66 -6.48
CA ASP A 244 -3.69 9.53 -5.85
C ASP A 244 -3.22 8.93 -4.52
N ILE A 245 -2.37 7.90 -4.63
CA ILE A 245 -1.79 7.22 -3.47
C ILE A 245 -0.98 8.18 -2.58
N PRO A 246 -0.14 9.10 -3.09
CA PRO A 246 0.58 10.07 -2.26
C PRO A 246 -0.35 10.90 -1.35
N GLN A 247 -1.45 11.41 -1.88
CA GLN A 247 -2.40 12.20 -1.09
C GLN A 247 -3.04 11.36 0.02
N ILE A 248 -3.46 10.14 -0.28
CA ILE A 248 -4.03 9.22 0.71
C ILE A 248 -3.01 8.87 1.80
N LEU A 249 -1.73 8.68 1.43
CA LEU A 249 -0.65 8.44 2.40
C LEU A 249 -0.51 9.63 3.37
N LEU A 250 -0.57 10.88 2.88
CA LEU A 250 -0.50 12.06 3.73
C LEU A 250 -1.69 12.13 4.70
N GLU A 251 -2.89 11.85 4.24
CA GLU A 251 -4.07 11.78 5.10
C GLU A 251 -3.94 10.70 6.17
N LEU A 252 -3.51 9.50 5.80
CA LEU A 252 -3.29 8.40 6.74
C LEU A 252 -2.18 8.72 7.75
N ARG A 253 -1.11 9.43 7.35
CA ARG A 253 -0.08 9.92 8.28
C ARG A 253 -0.67 10.89 9.28
N TRP A 254 -1.50 11.84 8.82
CA TRP A 254 -2.20 12.78 9.71
C TRP A 254 -3.14 12.06 10.68
N GLU A 255 -3.93 11.10 10.20
CA GLU A 255 -4.82 10.28 11.04
C GLU A 255 -4.04 9.45 12.06
N THR A 256 -2.91 8.88 11.65
CA THR A 256 -2.01 8.11 12.53
C THR A 256 -1.49 8.99 13.67
N VAL A 257 -1.00 10.20 13.36
CA VAL A 257 -0.53 11.15 14.39
C VAL A 257 -1.70 11.56 15.29
N LYS A 258 -2.86 11.90 14.71
CA LYS A 258 -4.04 12.29 15.49
C LYS A 258 -4.52 11.18 16.42
N ALA A 259 -4.52 9.93 15.95
CA ALA A 259 -4.88 8.76 16.75
C ALA A 259 -3.87 8.55 17.88
N LYS A 260 -2.56 8.60 17.58
CA LYS A 260 -1.50 8.50 18.60
C LYS A 260 -1.57 9.62 19.63
N VAL A 261 -1.89 10.85 19.24
CA VAL A 261 -2.06 11.97 20.19
C VAL A 261 -3.29 11.77 21.08
N ARG A 262 -4.35 11.13 20.58
CA ARG A 262 -5.53 10.80 21.40
C ARG A 262 -5.20 9.73 22.45
N GLU A 263 -4.43 8.71 22.08
CA GLU A 263 -4.01 7.64 22.99
C GLU A 263 -2.87 8.06 23.93
N SER A 264 -1.92 8.85 23.43
CA SER A 264 -0.81 9.37 24.21
C SER A 264 -1.24 10.60 25.01
N SER A 265 -1.29 10.44 26.33
CA SER A 265 -1.61 11.50 27.29
C SER A 265 -0.41 12.40 27.62
N ASN A 266 0.45 12.73 26.65
CA ASN A 266 1.61 13.58 26.92
C ASN A 266 1.16 15.05 27.09
N ARG A 267 0.50 15.34 28.22
CA ARG A 267 -0.11 16.65 28.54
C ARG A 267 0.94 17.76 28.57
N LEU A 268 2.17 17.42 28.98
CA LEU A 268 3.29 18.35 29.02
C LEU A 268 3.69 18.81 27.61
N GLU A 269 3.78 17.87 26.67
CA GLU A 269 4.10 18.18 25.27
C GLU A 269 3.00 19.05 24.64
N ARG A 270 1.73 18.71 24.83
CA ARG A 270 0.61 19.53 24.33
C ARG A 270 0.63 20.93 24.94
N TRP A 271 0.91 21.05 26.23
CA TRP A 271 1.01 22.35 26.91
C TRP A 271 2.20 23.16 26.37
N ALA A 272 3.38 22.54 26.22
CA ALA A 272 4.57 23.18 25.69
C ALA A 272 4.35 23.70 24.25
N PHE A 273 3.77 22.88 23.36
CA PHE A 273 3.41 23.32 22.01
C PHE A 273 2.29 24.38 22.00
N GLY A 274 1.35 24.31 22.95
CA GLY A 274 0.32 25.33 23.12
C GLY A 274 0.90 26.70 23.51
N VAL A 275 1.82 26.73 24.48
CA VAL A 275 2.56 27.94 24.87
C VAL A 275 3.40 28.45 23.70
N TRP A 276 4.12 27.57 23.01
CA TRP A 276 4.91 27.94 21.85
C TRP A 276 4.04 28.57 20.74
N ALA A 277 2.91 27.94 20.39
CA ALA A 277 1.98 28.48 19.41
C ALA A 277 1.43 29.84 19.84
N TRP A 278 1.06 30.00 21.12
CA TRP A 278 0.61 31.29 21.65
C TRP A 278 1.68 32.37 21.52
N VAL A 279 2.93 32.09 21.89
CA VAL A 279 4.05 33.03 21.74
C VAL A 279 4.24 33.42 20.27
N MET A 280 4.25 32.44 19.35
CA MET A 280 4.46 32.67 17.92
C MET A 280 3.30 33.44 17.26
N CYS A 281 2.06 33.26 17.74
CA CYS A 281 0.88 33.97 17.24
C CYS A 281 0.70 35.38 17.82
N HIS A 282 1.44 35.76 18.87
CA HIS A 282 1.35 37.10 19.49
C HIS A 282 2.60 37.94 19.17
N PRO A 283 2.53 38.88 18.21
CA PRO A 283 3.71 39.58 17.70
C PRO A 283 4.54 40.33 18.75
N ARG A 284 3.89 40.89 19.78
CA ARG A 284 4.55 41.62 20.89
C ARG A 284 5.28 40.68 21.85
N VAL A 285 4.69 39.53 22.15
CA VAL A 285 5.29 38.51 23.04
C VAL A 285 6.50 37.89 22.36
N TYR A 286 6.36 37.54 21.07
CA TYR A 286 7.47 37.05 20.27
C TYR A 286 8.64 38.05 20.22
N GLU A 287 8.34 39.34 20.10
CA GLU A 287 9.37 40.39 20.07
C GLU A 287 10.11 40.50 21.41
N LEU A 288 9.38 40.51 22.53
CA LEU A 288 9.97 40.51 23.86
C LEU A 288 10.80 39.25 24.11
N ALA A 289 10.29 38.08 23.76
CA ALA A 289 11.01 36.80 23.88
C ALA A 289 12.29 36.79 23.03
N SER A 290 12.24 37.36 21.81
CA SER A 290 13.40 37.48 20.93
C SER A 290 14.46 38.43 21.50
N LEU A 291 14.05 39.54 22.10
CA LEU A 291 14.95 40.48 22.78
C LEU A 291 15.60 39.88 24.04
N LEU A 292 14.87 39.04 24.76
CA LEU A 292 15.41 38.31 25.91
C LEU A 292 16.32 37.16 25.47
N SER A 293 16.07 36.55 24.32
CA SER A 293 16.91 35.44 23.81
C SER A 293 18.36 35.87 23.53
N SER A 294 18.58 37.11 23.06
CA SER A 294 19.92 37.68 22.87
C SER A 294 20.62 38.05 24.18
N ALA A 295 19.88 38.23 25.28
CA ALA A 295 20.44 38.48 26.61
C ALA A 295 20.80 37.19 27.37
N ILE A 296 20.17 36.06 27.03
CA ILE A 296 20.30 34.78 27.76
C ILE A 296 21.40 33.89 27.17
N ALA A 297 21.80 34.09 25.91
CA ALA A 297 22.82 33.24 25.29
C ALA A 297 24.19 33.96 25.27
N THR A 298 25.04 33.60 26.22
CA THR A 298 26.44 33.98 26.24
C THR A 298 27.26 33.00 25.40
N SER A 299 27.90 33.46 24.32
CA SER A 299 28.80 32.62 23.54
C SER A 299 30.17 32.55 24.21
N GLU A 300 30.71 31.35 24.39
CA GLU A 300 32.12 31.16 24.75
C GLU A 300 32.97 30.90 23.50
N GLY A 301 34.06 31.66 23.35
CA GLY A 301 35.20 31.39 22.46
C GLY A 301 34.92 31.41 20.96
N ASP A 302 34.29 30.36 20.43
CA ASP A 302 34.26 30.03 19.00
C ASP A 302 33.02 30.55 18.26
N GLY A 303 32.16 31.33 18.94
CA GLY A 303 30.94 31.87 18.34
C GLY A 303 29.89 30.79 18.03
N TRP A 304 29.88 29.69 18.78
CA TRP A 304 28.82 28.66 18.77
C TRP A 304 28.43 28.32 20.22
N LEU A 305 27.13 28.21 20.47
CA LEU A 305 26.55 27.79 21.74
C LEU A 305 26.54 26.26 21.80
N ARG A 306 27.40 25.69 22.65
CA ARG A 306 27.46 24.24 22.94
C ARG A 306 26.44 23.79 24.00
N GLY A 307 25.67 24.73 24.53
CA GLY A 307 24.68 24.48 25.58
C GLY A 307 23.78 25.69 25.84
N VAL A 308 22.62 25.44 26.43
CA VAL A 308 21.74 26.47 27.02
C VAL A 308 21.90 26.43 28.54
N PRO A 309 21.53 27.49 29.28
CA PRO A 309 21.60 27.49 30.75
C PRO A 309 20.92 26.25 31.34
N ALA A 310 21.46 25.71 32.44
CA ALA A 310 21.04 24.42 33.01
C ALA A 310 19.52 24.32 33.25
N LEU A 311 18.86 25.43 33.55
CA LEU A 311 17.40 25.54 33.71
C LEU A 311 16.61 25.18 32.44
N PHE A 312 17.19 25.44 31.26
CA PHE A 312 16.58 25.16 29.95
C PHE A 312 17.20 23.92 29.28
N ASN A 313 18.27 23.35 29.83
CA ASN A 313 18.96 22.17 29.32
C ASN A 313 18.32 20.86 29.82
N LEU A 314 17.01 20.72 29.62
CA LEU A 314 16.23 19.59 30.12
C LEU A 314 15.69 18.73 28.98
N GLY A 315 15.72 17.41 29.19
CA GLY A 315 15.06 16.42 28.33
C GLY A 315 15.42 16.53 26.83
N PRO A 316 14.45 16.78 25.93
CA PRO A 316 14.67 16.84 24.48
C PRO A 316 15.72 17.89 24.05
N ILE A 317 15.80 19.02 24.76
CA ILE A 317 16.75 20.10 24.43
C ILE A 317 18.19 19.65 24.70
N ARG A 318 18.42 18.90 25.80
CA ARG A 318 19.73 18.31 26.09
C ARG A 318 20.14 17.29 25.04
N ASN A 319 19.22 16.41 24.64
CA ASN A 319 19.50 15.41 23.60
C ASN A 319 19.77 16.07 22.24
N TRP A 320 19.03 17.13 21.91
CA TRP A 320 19.23 17.88 20.68
C TRP A 320 20.57 18.62 20.65
N LEU A 321 20.96 19.27 21.75
CA LEU A 321 22.27 19.95 21.89
C LEU A 321 23.44 18.97 21.98
N SER A 322 23.21 17.71 22.39
CA SER A 322 24.29 16.71 22.43
C SER A 322 24.84 16.33 21.05
N GLN A 323 24.10 16.64 19.97
CA GLN A 323 24.50 16.36 18.58
C GLN A 323 24.54 17.60 17.69
N ARG A 324 24.18 18.78 18.20
CA ARG A 324 24.04 20.02 17.41
C ARG A 324 24.48 21.25 18.19
N ASP A 325 25.35 22.03 17.58
CA ASP A 325 25.73 23.35 18.07
C ASP A 325 24.77 24.43 17.54
N LEU A 326 24.49 25.46 18.34
CA LEU A 326 23.65 26.59 17.95
C LEU A 326 24.51 27.81 17.60
N PRO A 327 24.17 28.58 16.55
CA PRO A 327 24.78 29.89 16.38
C PRO A 327 24.33 30.82 17.52
N PRO A 328 25.18 31.75 17.99
CA PRO A 328 24.82 32.74 18.96
C PRO A 328 23.69 33.61 18.40
N PRO A 329 22.72 34.01 19.25
CA PRO A 329 21.71 34.95 18.81
C PRO A 329 22.39 36.24 18.35
N PRO A 330 21.95 36.80 17.22
CA PRO A 330 22.53 38.03 16.70
C PRO A 330 22.31 39.18 17.69
N SER A 331 23.28 40.11 17.75
CA SER A 331 23.22 41.30 18.62
C SER A 331 22.01 42.19 18.33
N LYS A 332 21.50 42.14 17.09
CA LYS A 332 20.27 42.81 16.67
C LYS A 332 19.30 41.80 16.07
N THR A 333 18.04 41.87 16.49
CA THR A 333 16.97 41.10 15.87
C THR A 333 16.70 41.61 14.45
N PHE A 334 16.17 40.76 13.57
CA PHE A 334 15.76 41.15 12.21
C PHE A 334 14.82 42.37 12.22
N ARG A 335 13.90 42.47 13.19
CA ARG A 335 12.97 43.61 13.32
C ARG A 335 13.67 44.91 13.71
N GLN A 336 14.69 44.86 14.58
CA GLN A 336 15.51 46.03 14.89
C GLN A 336 16.28 46.50 13.66
N LEU A 337 16.93 45.59 12.94
CA LEU A 337 17.61 45.88 11.68
C LEU A 337 16.65 46.47 10.63
N TRP A 338 15.42 45.94 10.57
CA TRP A 338 14.39 46.44 9.67
C TRP A 338 13.93 47.86 10.03
N ARG A 339 13.73 48.18 11.31
CA ARG A 339 13.39 49.54 11.77
C ARG A 339 14.52 50.52 11.53
N GLU A 340 15.76 50.13 11.79
CA GLU A 340 16.94 50.96 11.51
C GLU A 340 17.08 51.27 10.02
N ARG A 341 16.82 50.30 9.14
CA ARG A 341 16.80 50.52 7.69
C ARG A 341 15.62 51.36 7.23
N ALA A 342 14.41 51.11 7.75
CA ALA A 342 13.21 51.86 7.38
C ALA A 342 13.20 53.31 7.92
N GLY A 343 13.90 53.58 9.03
CA GLY A 343 14.14 54.93 9.55
C GLY A 343 15.27 55.69 8.84
N GLY A 344 16.00 55.05 7.92
CA GLY A 344 17.14 55.61 7.20
C GLY A 344 16.87 56.02 5.75
N GLY A 345 15.61 56.17 5.33
CA GLY A 345 15.29 56.52 3.94
C GLY A 345 13.85 56.94 3.68
N LEU A 346 13.55 58.20 3.98
CA LEU A 346 12.84 59.17 3.12
C LEU A 346 13.29 60.55 3.62
N GLY A 347 14.52 60.91 3.29
CA GLY A 347 15.07 62.26 3.32
C GLY A 347 15.46 62.63 1.91
#